data_AF-A0A937NM72-F1
#
_entry.id   AF-A0A937NM72-F1
#
_cell.length_a   1.000
_cell.length_b   1.000
_cell.length_c   1.000
_cell.angle_alpha   90.00
_cell.angle_beta   90.00
_cell.angle_gamma   90.00
#
_symmetry.space_group_name_H-M   'P 1'
#
loop_
_entity.id
_entity.type
_entity.pdbx_description
1 polymer ?
#
loop_
_entity_poly.entity_id
_entity_poly.type
_entity_poly.pdbx_seq_one_letter_code
_entity_poly.pdbx_strand_id
1 'polypeptide(L)'
;MMRTRWLRFTFVAILLAVTVINPQAPTASAAGIPDYRFGVVEAYADPSAATALGAGWTRITFEWNRIQPNGADEWNVVPISEGQLATELSAGRQAVGLLITTPGWATDLGIGPGVPQGLYLPTDDPNNLWANFVRTIVARYAGRIDHWTVWNEPEIPLGSPDMTWGGSTEDFIQLLRVTYTVAKETNPNAVIHMAAVTHWHNEHWFGQFLDALVADPNAAANNYYFDVATLHLYHEPEKIYDITAHYYRLLHNRGIYKPFWIAETNAYLSRVSEDEQAFFIIQAFALEIAAGAERIAVYKMIDTATDSAADPEPFGLVRMDGSRRPAFTAYQVATNYLSGFRGGSWGRRDDISVVTIDRGRQTTTVVWARTPEAQTAMIPARTTRALLLNAYGAARRVYPERGYYYLDLAGANCAQGCQIGGAPLMLVEDARVSADTAPVPSSPTPPPVASATATPDRLSEKEIEEEILPTITPTKVEVKVEVESPTGTSTLTPTSTPANTPTTAPANTPTTAPTNTPTSTPINTPTSTPTNTPTNIPTSTPVPLPTSDVPASRPWLIVGILAAAMGGSALVTNRKKSSRTTRD
;
A
#
# COMPACT_ATOMS: atom_id res chain seq x y z
N MET A 1 -14.08 94.45 10.92
CA MET A 1 -14.25 93.21 11.70
C MET A 1 -13.72 92.04 10.88
N MET A 2 -12.68 91.38 11.37
CA MET A 2 -12.01 90.23 10.76
C MET A 2 -12.95 89.03 10.67
N ARG A 3 -12.81 88.22 9.61
CA ARG A 3 -12.75 86.75 9.78
C ARG A 3 -12.08 86.06 8.58
N THR A 4 -11.00 85.41 8.93
CA THR A 4 -10.03 84.62 8.19
C THR A 4 -10.62 83.28 7.74
N ARG A 5 -10.40 82.86 6.48
CA ARG A 5 -10.41 81.44 6.08
C ARG A 5 -9.35 81.21 5.00
N TRP A 6 -8.30 80.46 5.36
CA TRP A 6 -7.23 80.00 4.49
C TRP A 6 -7.68 78.72 3.77
N LEU A 7 -7.58 78.70 2.44
CA LEU A 7 -7.61 77.47 1.65
C LEU A 7 -6.19 76.93 1.52
N ARG A 8 -5.95 75.71 2.00
CA ARG A 8 -4.71 74.95 1.79
C ARG A 8 -4.80 74.21 0.45
N PHE A 9 -3.80 74.40 -0.40
CA PHE A 9 -3.56 73.59 -1.59
C PHE A 9 -3.04 72.21 -1.18
N THR A 10 -3.61 71.14 -1.73
CA THR A 10 -3.10 69.78 -1.59
C THR A 10 -2.53 69.32 -2.93
N PHE A 11 -1.23 69.00 -2.92
CA PHE A 11 -0.48 68.37 -4.00
C PHE A 11 -1.00 66.95 -4.27
N VAL A 12 -1.25 66.62 -5.54
CA VAL A 12 -1.47 65.23 -5.98
C VAL A 12 -0.14 64.66 -6.46
N ALA A 13 0.41 63.70 -5.71
CA ALA A 13 1.53 62.88 -6.14
C ALA A 13 0.97 61.60 -6.78
N ILE A 14 1.31 61.37 -8.06
CA ILE A 14 0.98 60.14 -8.78
C ILE A 14 2.06 59.10 -8.44
N LEU A 15 1.71 58.08 -7.65
CA LEU A 15 2.56 56.90 -7.42
C LEU A 15 2.30 55.89 -8.55
N LEU A 16 3.28 55.68 -9.42
CA LEU A 16 3.30 54.55 -10.35
C LEU A 16 3.64 53.28 -9.55
N ALA A 17 2.65 52.42 -9.33
CA ALA A 17 2.85 51.08 -8.82
C ALA A 17 3.36 50.18 -9.96
N VAL A 18 4.65 49.83 -9.92
CA VAL A 18 5.20 48.73 -10.72
C VAL A 18 4.72 47.44 -10.09
N THR A 19 3.72 46.80 -10.71
CA THR A 19 3.30 45.44 -10.36
C THR A 19 4.39 44.47 -10.79
N VAL A 20 5.16 43.97 -9.82
CA VAL A 20 5.98 42.77 -10.01
C VAL A 20 5.01 41.62 -10.25
N ILE A 21 4.91 41.18 -11.51
CA ILE A 21 4.19 39.97 -11.89
C ILE A 21 5.00 38.81 -11.33
N ASN A 22 4.66 38.38 -10.12
CA ASN A 22 5.06 37.09 -9.60
C ASN A 22 4.40 36.04 -10.51
N PRO A 23 5.14 35.17 -11.22
CA PRO A 23 4.51 34.04 -11.87
C PRO A 23 3.97 33.14 -10.76
N GLN A 24 2.68 33.24 -10.49
CA GLN A 24 1.99 32.31 -9.61
C GLN A 24 2.32 30.90 -10.10
N ALA A 25 2.83 30.07 -9.18
CA ALA A 25 2.83 28.63 -9.37
C ALA A 25 1.42 28.22 -9.83
N PRO A 26 1.28 27.28 -10.77
CA PRO A 26 -0.04 26.85 -11.21
C PRO A 26 -0.84 26.44 -9.97
N THR A 27 -1.87 27.24 -9.70
CA THR A 27 -2.94 26.94 -8.76
C THR A 27 -3.45 25.54 -9.05
N ALA A 28 -3.71 24.77 -7.98
CA ALA A 28 -4.26 23.43 -8.00
C ALA A 28 -5.22 23.21 -9.18
N SER A 29 -4.99 22.13 -9.93
CA SER A 29 -5.84 21.72 -11.04
C SER A 29 -7.31 21.81 -10.66
N ALA A 30 -8.14 22.32 -11.57
CA ALA A 30 -9.58 22.22 -11.49
C ALA A 30 -10.00 20.77 -11.14
N ALA A 31 -11.05 20.64 -10.31
CA ALA A 31 -11.59 19.38 -9.83
C ALA A 31 -11.98 18.45 -10.99
N GLY A 32 -11.04 17.60 -11.40
CA GLY A 32 -11.28 16.43 -12.24
C GLY A 32 -11.57 15.21 -11.37
N ILE A 33 -12.03 14.13 -12.00
CA ILE A 33 -12.15 12.83 -11.32
C ILE A 33 -10.75 12.45 -10.83
N PRO A 34 -10.56 12.20 -9.53
CA PRO A 34 -9.27 11.83 -8.99
C PRO A 34 -8.80 10.51 -9.60
N ASP A 35 -7.49 10.35 -9.74
CA ASP A 35 -6.92 9.17 -10.37
C ASP A 35 -7.11 7.94 -9.46
N TYR A 36 -7.95 7.00 -9.90
CA TYR A 36 -8.36 5.82 -9.12
C TYR A 36 -7.21 4.90 -8.70
N ARG A 37 -5.99 5.11 -9.19
CA ARG A 37 -4.81 4.31 -8.83
C ARG A 37 -4.19 4.74 -7.52
N PHE A 38 -4.57 5.90 -6.97
CA PHE A 38 -4.10 6.40 -5.68
C PHE A 38 -5.24 6.51 -4.69
N GLY A 39 -5.09 5.87 -3.53
CA GLY A 39 -6.11 5.81 -2.49
C GLY A 39 -5.67 6.43 -1.18
N VAL A 40 -6.64 6.64 -0.30
CA VAL A 40 -6.42 6.97 1.10
C VAL A 40 -7.38 6.12 1.93
N VAL A 41 -6.85 5.41 2.91
CA VAL A 41 -7.67 4.58 3.80
C VAL A 41 -8.57 5.47 4.64
N GLU A 42 -9.85 5.09 4.73
CA GLU A 42 -10.88 5.83 5.47
C GLU A 42 -11.00 7.30 5.05
N ALA A 43 -10.80 7.61 3.76
CA ALA A 43 -10.98 8.96 3.21
C ALA A 43 -12.32 9.63 3.60
N TYR A 44 -13.36 8.82 3.79
CA TYR A 44 -14.69 9.28 4.22
C TYR A 44 -14.73 9.90 5.62
N ALA A 45 -13.67 9.75 6.42
CA ALA A 45 -13.54 10.39 7.73
C ALA A 45 -13.32 11.90 7.64
N ASP A 46 -12.73 12.39 6.54
CA ASP A 46 -12.68 13.81 6.18
C ASP A 46 -12.85 13.98 4.65
N PRO A 47 -14.10 13.97 4.14
CA PRO A 47 -14.38 14.01 2.71
C PRO A 47 -13.90 15.30 2.03
N SER A 48 -13.83 16.40 2.78
CA SER A 48 -13.35 17.69 2.27
C SER A 48 -11.85 17.64 2.04
N ALA A 49 -11.10 17.15 3.03
CA ALA A 49 -9.66 16.94 2.90
C ALA A 49 -9.33 15.90 1.83
N ALA A 50 -10.05 14.78 1.79
CA ALA A 50 -9.92 13.74 0.75
C ALA A 50 -10.11 14.28 -0.67
N THR A 51 -11.11 15.16 -0.86
CA THR A 51 -11.34 15.83 -2.15
C THR A 51 -10.21 16.81 -2.48
N ALA A 52 -9.78 17.59 -1.49
CA ALA A 52 -8.72 18.58 -1.67
C ALA A 52 -7.37 17.92 -2.01
N LEU A 53 -7.04 16.76 -1.43
CA LEU A 53 -5.81 16.03 -1.75
C LEU A 53 -5.88 15.20 -3.03
N GLY A 54 -7.09 14.94 -3.54
CA GLY A 54 -7.31 14.15 -4.75
C GLY A 54 -7.26 12.64 -4.53
N ALA A 55 -7.74 12.13 -3.39
CA ALA A 55 -7.89 10.69 -3.17
C ALA A 55 -8.77 10.09 -4.28
N GLY A 56 -8.30 9.07 -4.98
CA GLY A 56 -9.04 8.37 -6.05
C GLY A 56 -9.95 7.26 -5.55
N TRP A 57 -9.68 6.74 -4.37
CA TRP A 57 -10.50 5.71 -3.74
C TRP A 57 -10.35 5.70 -2.22
N THR A 58 -11.36 5.12 -1.56
CA THR A 58 -11.42 4.97 -0.10
C THR A 58 -11.58 3.50 0.27
N ARG A 59 -10.89 3.05 1.33
CA ARG A 59 -11.12 1.74 1.94
C ARG A 59 -12.04 1.87 3.15
N ILE A 60 -13.05 1.01 3.22
CA ILE A 60 -14.10 1.01 4.23
C ILE A 60 -14.10 -0.34 4.95
N THR A 61 -13.94 -0.35 6.27
CA THR A 61 -13.85 -1.57 7.08
C THR A 61 -15.22 -2.01 7.57
N PHE A 62 -15.80 -3.02 6.93
CA PHE A 62 -17.07 -3.63 7.30
C PHE A 62 -16.84 -4.78 8.27
N GLU A 63 -16.93 -4.47 9.56
CA GLU A 63 -16.80 -5.43 10.66
C GLU A 63 -18.14 -6.17 10.85
N TRP A 64 -18.20 -7.46 10.53
CA TRP A 64 -19.43 -8.25 10.62
C TRP A 64 -20.01 -8.24 12.04
N ASN A 65 -19.14 -8.33 13.05
CA ASN A 65 -19.57 -8.29 14.46
C ASN A 65 -20.21 -6.96 14.90
N ARG A 66 -20.00 -5.85 14.19
CA ARG A 66 -20.64 -4.56 14.46
C ARG A 66 -21.90 -4.35 13.63
N ILE A 67 -21.93 -4.92 12.43
CA ILE A 67 -23.10 -4.89 11.54
C ILE A 67 -24.21 -5.79 12.11
N GLN A 68 -23.85 -6.97 12.64
CA GLN A 68 -24.79 -7.96 13.16
C GLN A 68 -24.36 -8.45 14.57
N PRO A 69 -24.37 -7.59 15.60
CA PRO A 69 -23.84 -7.95 16.92
C PRO A 69 -24.64 -9.04 17.63
N ASN A 70 -25.96 -9.09 17.47
CA ASN A 70 -26.81 -10.00 18.25
C ASN A 70 -27.48 -11.12 17.44
N GLY A 71 -27.48 -11.06 16.11
CA GLY A 71 -28.04 -12.12 15.27
C GLY A 71 -28.11 -11.78 13.78
N ALA A 72 -28.41 -12.79 12.96
CA ALA A 72 -28.42 -12.69 11.50
C ALA A 72 -29.49 -11.74 10.92
N ASP A 73 -30.56 -11.46 11.66
CA ASP A 73 -31.64 -10.56 11.24
C ASP A 73 -31.35 -9.08 11.53
N GLU A 74 -30.30 -8.79 12.32
CA GLU A 74 -29.88 -7.43 12.64
C GLU A 74 -29.06 -6.84 11.49
N TRP A 75 -29.21 -5.53 11.23
CA TRP A 75 -28.38 -4.83 10.26
C TRP A 75 -28.11 -3.39 10.69
N ASN A 76 -26.97 -3.17 11.34
CA ASN A 76 -26.49 -1.85 11.72
C ASN A 76 -25.73 -1.20 10.55
N VAL A 77 -26.09 0.04 10.22
CA VAL A 77 -25.45 0.81 9.14
C VAL A 77 -24.14 1.41 9.64
N VAL A 78 -23.10 0.58 9.68
CA VAL A 78 -21.72 0.91 10.08
C VAL A 78 -20.72 0.27 9.11
N PRO A 79 -19.53 0.86 8.91
CA PRO A 79 -19.02 2.10 9.51
C PRO A 79 -19.48 3.37 8.77
N ILE A 80 -20.08 3.22 7.59
CA ILE A 80 -20.40 4.33 6.68
C ILE A 80 -21.92 4.44 6.46
N SER A 81 -22.45 5.66 6.56
CA SER A 81 -23.84 5.95 6.19
C SER A 81 -24.02 6.02 4.67
N GLU A 82 -25.25 5.83 4.19
CA GLU A 82 -25.61 5.97 2.77
C GLU A 82 -25.23 7.36 2.21
N GLY A 83 -25.40 8.42 3.03
CA GLY A 83 -25.03 9.79 2.64
C GLY A 83 -23.52 10.02 2.52
N GLN A 84 -22.73 9.43 3.42
CA GLN A 84 -21.26 9.48 3.32
C GLN A 84 -20.78 8.71 2.09
N LEU A 85 -21.30 7.50 1.84
CA LEU A 85 -20.95 6.73 0.65
C LEU A 85 -21.32 7.51 -0.63
N ALA A 86 -22.52 8.09 -0.69
CA ALA A 86 -22.92 8.93 -1.82
C ALA A 86 -21.99 10.14 -2.02
N THR A 87 -21.50 10.73 -0.92
CA THR A 87 -20.53 11.84 -0.97
C THR A 87 -19.23 11.39 -1.63
N GLU A 88 -18.67 10.25 -1.22
CA GLU A 88 -17.46 9.68 -1.81
C GLU A 88 -17.65 9.43 -3.33
N LEU A 89 -18.73 8.74 -3.70
CA LEU A 89 -19.01 8.42 -5.10
C LEU A 89 -19.23 9.68 -5.96
N SER A 90 -19.93 10.68 -5.44
CA SER A 90 -20.17 11.95 -6.14
C SER A 90 -18.89 12.76 -6.36
N ALA A 91 -17.88 12.57 -5.51
CA ALA A 91 -16.55 13.16 -5.67
C ALA A 91 -15.66 12.36 -6.62
N GLY A 92 -16.19 11.31 -7.26
CA GLY A 92 -15.46 10.44 -8.18
C GLY A 92 -14.53 9.44 -7.48
N ARG A 93 -14.69 9.24 -6.17
CA ARG A 93 -13.90 8.24 -5.41
C ARG A 93 -14.53 6.87 -5.52
N GLN A 94 -13.73 5.87 -5.88
CA GLN A 94 -14.17 4.49 -5.77
C GLN A 94 -14.20 4.04 -4.31
N ALA A 95 -15.25 3.33 -3.91
CA ALA A 95 -15.33 2.71 -2.59
C ALA A 95 -14.88 1.24 -2.66
N VAL A 96 -14.02 0.85 -1.73
CA VAL A 96 -13.46 -0.51 -1.59
C VAL A 96 -13.82 -1.03 -0.21
N GLY A 97 -14.57 -2.12 -0.14
CA GLY A 97 -14.98 -2.73 1.12
C GLY A 97 -13.96 -3.76 1.63
N LEU A 98 -13.66 -3.74 2.92
CA LEU A 98 -12.94 -4.79 3.62
C LEU A 98 -13.94 -5.54 4.49
N LEU A 99 -14.14 -6.84 4.26
CA LEU A 99 -14.96 -7.71 5.10
C LEU A 99 -14.08 -8.36 6.16
N ILE A 100 -14.42 -8.18 7.43
CA ILE A 100 -13.61 -8.67 8.55
C ILE A 100 -14.49 -9.01 9.75
N THR A 101 -13.91 -9.78 10.68
CA THR A 101 -14.45 -10.22 11.96
C THR A 101 -15.63 -11.18 11.81
N THR A 102 -15.99 -11.85 12.91
CA THR A 102 -17.16 -12.71 12.98
C THR A 102 -17.83 -12.46 14.32
N PRO A 103 -19.16 -12.22 14.36
CA PRO A 103 -19.86 -12.04 15.63
C PRO A 103 -19.80 -13.31 16.47
N GLY A 104 -19.88 -13.14 17.80
CA GLY A 104 -19.80 -14.24 18.75
C GLY A 104 -20.86 -15.34 18.53
N TRP A 105 -22.03 -14.98 18.01
CA TRP A 105 -23.09 -15.95 17.69
C TRP A 105 -22.84 -16.76 16.41
N ALA A 106 -21.93 -16.30 15.53
CA ALA A 106 -21.68 -16.90 14.22
C ALA A 106 -20.30 -17.57 14.10
N THR A 107 -19.48 -17.59 15.15
CA THR A 107 -18.12 -18.16 15.10
C THR A 107 -18.10 -19.59 15.64
N ASP A 108 -17.35 -20.47 14.97
CA ASP A 108 -17.02 -21.81 15.46
C ASP A 108 -15.70 -21.75 16.23
N LEU A 109 -15.82 -21.48 17.54
CA LEU A 109 -14.65 -21.45 18.44
C LEU A 109 -13.96 -22.81 18.57
N GLY A 110 -14.61 -23.91 18.17
CA GLY A 110 -14.01 -25.25 18.17
C GLY A 110 -12.99 -25.44 17.05
N ILE A 111 -13.11 -24.68 15.96
CA ILE A 111 -12.14 -24.65 14.86
C ILE A 111 -11.12 -23.53 15.07
N GLY A 112 -11.59 -22.33 15.42
CA GLY A 112 -10.74 -21.18 15.73
C GLY A 112 -11.52 -19.88 15.77
N PRO A 113 -11.13 -18.90 16.61
CA PRO A 113 -11.82 -17.62 16.67
C PRO A 113 -11.84 -16.93 15.30
N GLY A 114 -13.00 -16.42 14.89
CA GLY A 114 -13.17 -15.77 13.60
C GLY A 114 -13.52 -16.71 12.45
N VAL A 115 -13.43 -18.04 12.62
CA VAL A 115 -13.95 -18.99 11.62
C VAL A 115 -15.48 -19.01 11.71
N PRO A 116 -16.23 -18.74 10.62
CA PRO A 116 -17.69 -18.76 10.66
C PRO A 116 -18.29 -20.17 10.79
N GLN A 117 -19.38 -20.32 11.53
CA GLN A 117 -20.13 -21.58 11.61
C GLN A 117 -20.75 -21.92 10.24
N GLY A 118 -20.72 -23.21 9.91
CA GLY A 118 -21.26 -23.72 8.65
C GLY A 118 -20.43 -23.35 7.41
N LEU A 119 -19.19 -22.86 7.58
CA LEU A 119 -18.33 -22.42 6.47
C LEU A 119 -18.12 -23.48 5.36
N TYR A 120 -18.18 -24.76 5.72
CA TYR A 120 -18.02 -25.90 4.81
C TYR A 120 -19.34 -26.45 4.25
N LEU A 121 -20.49 -25.90 4.64
CA LEU A 121 -21.77 -26.24 4.04
C LEU A 121 -21.89 -25.61 2.64
N PRO A 122 -22.78 -26.14 1.76
CA PRO A 122 -23.10 -25.51 0.48
C PRO A 122 -23.39 -24.01 0.61
N THR A 123 -23.06 -23.23 -0.41
CA THR A 123 -23.23 -21.76 -0.37
C THR A 123 -24.69 -21.33 -0.29
N ASP A 124 -25.63 -22.17 -0.72
CA ASP A 124 -27.07 -21.99 -0.64
C ASP A 124 -27.69 -22.59 0.64
N ASP A 125 -26.90 -23.26 1.48
CA ASP A 125 -27.38 -23.76 2.78
C ASP A 125 -27.65 -22.57 3.72
N PRO A 126 -28.84 -22.48 4.33
CA PRO A 126 -29.17 -21.40 5.25
C PRO A 126 -28.28 -21.36 6.50
N ASN A 127 -27.57 -22.43 6.83
CA ASN A 127 -26.63 -22.48 7.95
C ASN A 127 -25.20 -22.13 7.55
N ASN A 128 -24.89 -21.87 6.26
CA ASN A 128 -23.63 -21.24 5.88
C ASN A 128 -23.71 -19.74 6.19
N LEU A 129 -23.39 -19.39 7.43
CA LEU A 129 -23.60 -18.03 7.95
C LEU A 129 -22.76 -16.98 7.22
N TRP A 130 -21.54 -17.35 6.81
CA TRP A 130 -20.67 -16.48 6.02
C TRP A 130 -21.24 -16.22 4.63
N ALA A 131 -21.74 -17.26 3.95
CA ALA A 131 -22.39 -17.10 2.65
C ALA A 131 -23.59 -16.14 2.73
N ASN A 132 -24.41 -16.26 3.78
CA ASN A 132 -25.56 -15.37 3.98
C ASN A 132 -25.15 -13.92 4.22
N PHE A 133 -24.11 -13.69 5.02
CA PHE A 133 -23.58 -12.35 5.25
C PHE A 133 -23.01 -11.73 3.97
N VAL A 134 -22.15 -12.46 3.25
CA VAL A 134 -21.56 -12.01 1.97
C VAL A 134 -22.66 -11.68 0.96
N ARG A 135 -23.65 -12.56 0.80
CA ARG A 135 -24.80 -12.33 -0.09
C ARG A 135 -25.51 -11.03 0.25
N THR A 136 -25.79 -10.81 1.54
CA THR A 136 -26.53 -9.63 2.01
C THR A 136 -25.73 -8.34 1.77
N ILE A 137 -24.46 -8.31 2.16
CA ILE A 137 -23.64 -7.09 2.05
C ILE A 137 -23.31 -6.75 0.59
N VAL A 138 -22.94 -7.73 -0.22
CA VAL A 138 -22.63 -7.52 -1.63
C VAL A 138 -23.89 -7.12 -2.40
N ALA A 139 -25.05 -7.73 -2.13
CA ALA A 139 -26.32 -7.31 -2.74
C ALA A 139 -26.67 -5.87 -2.38
N ARG A 140 -26.51 -5.52 -1.11
CA ARG A 140 -26.84 -4.20 -0.61
C ARG A 140 -26.04 -3.12 -1.33
N TYR A 141 -24.75 -3.33 -1.56
CA TYR A 141 -23.86 -2.32 -2.14
C TYR A 141 -23.55 -2.51 -3.63
N ALA A 142 -24.19 -3.46 -4.31
CA ALA A 142 -23.99 -3.72 -5.73
C ALA A 142 -24.13 -2.43 -6.59
N GLY A 143 -23.18 -2.20 -7.49
CA GLY A 143 -23.09 -1.00 -8.33
C GLY A 143 -22.60 0.26 -7.63
N ARG A 144 -22.20 0.16 -6.35
CA ARG A 144 -21.66 1.25 -5.53
C ARG A 144 -20.34 0.86 -4.85
N ILE A 145 -20.22 -0.40 -4.43
CA ILE A 145 -18.98 -1.03 -3.99
C ILE A 145 -18.86 -2.34 -4.75
N ASP A 146 -17.89 -2.39 -5.67
CA ASP A 146 -17.61 -3.58 -6.47
C ASP A 146 -16.34 -4.29 -5.98
N HIS A 147 -15.41 -3.60 -5.32
CA HIS A 147 -14.19 -4.21 -4.78
C HIS A 147 -14.36 -4.64 -3.33
N TRP A 148 -14.08 -5.91 -3.04
CA TRP A 148 -14.22 -6.52 -1.71
C TRP A 148 -12.94 -7.26 -1.32
N THR A 149 -12.23 -6.73 -0.33
CA THR A 149 -11.11 -7.40 0.35
C THR A 149 -11.63 -8.36 1.40
N VAL A 150 -11.22 -9.62 1.27
CA VAL A 150 -11.63 -10.69 2.17
C VAL A 150 -10.61 -10.83 3.29
N TRP A 151 -10.98 -10.31 4.45
CA TRP A 151 -10.19 -10.31 5.68
C TRP A 151 -8.97 -9.39 5.68
N ASN A 152 -8.49 -9.13 6.90
CA ASN A 152 -7.33 -8.30 7.19
C ASN A 152 -6.29 -9.15 7.89
N GLU A 153 -5.13 -9.34 7.29
CA GLU A 153 -3.92 -9.84 7.94
C GLU A 153 -4.12 -11.17 8.70
N PRO A 154 -4.69 -12.21 8.04
CA PRO A 154 -4.98 -13.50 8.68
C PRO A 154 -3.71 -14.25 9.11
N GLU A 155 -2.53 -13.82 8.66
CA GLU A 155 -1.25 -14.42 9.02
C GLU A 155 -0.71 -13.97 10.40
N ILE A 156 -1.36 -12.99 11.05
CA ILE A 156 -0.98 -12.57 12.39
C ILE A 156 -1.10 -13.76 13.35
N PRO A 157 -0.03 -14.14 14.09
CA PRO A 157 0.01 -15.42 14.78
C PRO A 157 -1.04 -15.58 15.87
N LEU A 158 -1.48 -16.82 16.08
CA LEU A 158 -2.33 -17.20 17.19
C LEU A 158 -1.73 -16.74 18.53
N GLY A 159 -2.55 -16.05 19.34
CA GLY A 159 -2.14 -15.52 20.63
C GLY A 159 -1.50 -14.13 20.58
N SER A 160 -1.29 -13.55 19.40
CA SER A 160 -1.01 -12.11 19.25
C SER A 160 -2.22 -11.28 19.73
N PRO A 161 -2.02 -10.14 20.42
CA PRO A 161 -3.13 -9.22 20.71
C PRO A 161 -3.81 -8.69 19.45
N ASP A 162 -3.09 -8.62 18.33
CA ASP A 162 -3.57 -8.12 17.04
C ASP A 162 -4.09 -9.23 16.11
N MET A 163 -4.22 -10.45 16.62
CA MET A 163 -4.69 -11.60 15.84
C MET A 163 -6.09 -11.33 15.28
N THR A 164 -6.23 -11.46 13.97
CA THR A 164 -7.51 -11.28 13.28
C THR A 164 -8.14 -12.60 12.86
N TRP A 165 -7.38 -13.69 12.69
CA TRP A 165 -7.87 -14.98 12.22
C TRP A 165 -7.35 -16.12 13.08
N GLY A 166 -8.25 -16.98 13.53
CA GLY A 166 -7.94 -18.13 14.39
C GLY A 166 -7.92 -19.48 13.67
N GLY A 167 -8.35 -19.54 12.41
CA GLY A 167 -8.44 -20.77 11.64
C GLY A 167 -7.13 -21.17 10.96
N SER A 168 -7.15 -22.32 10.30
CA SER A 168 -6.06 -22.78 9.44
C SER A 168 -5.98 -21.98 8.12
N THR A 169 -4.93 -22.25 7.34
CA THR A 169 -4.79 -21.71 5.97
C THR A 169 -5.89 -22.27 5.07
N GLU A 170 -6.27 -23.54 5.26
CA GLU A 170 -7.34 -24.21 4.55
C GLU A 170 -8.72 -23.61 4.87
N ASP A 171 -8.98 -23.28 6.14
CA ASP A 171 -10.20 -22.57 6.54
C ASP A 171 -10.28 -21.20 5.87
N PHE A 172 -9.15 -20.49 5.78
CA PHE A 172 -9.09 -19.20 5.09
C PHE A 172 -9.34 -19.34 3.59
N ILE A 173 -8.76 -20.35 2.93
CA ILE A 173 -9.04 -20.64 1.51
C ILE A 173 -10.53 -20.96 1.30
N GLN A 174 -11.15 -21.70 2.21
CA GLN A 174 -12.59 -21.97 2.14
C GLN A 174 -13.43 -20.68 2.32
N LEU A 175 -13.05 -19.79 3.25
CA LEU A 175 -13.65 -18.45 3.40
C LEU A 175 -13.57 -17.64 2.11
N LEU A 176 -12.42 -17.66 1.46
CA LEU A 176 -12.20 -16.98 0.19
C LEU A 176 -13.05 -17.60 -0.93
N ARG A 177 -13.11 -18.94 -1.03
CA ARG A 177 -13.95 -19.66 -2.00
C ARG A 177 -15.43 -19.32 -1.86
N VAL A 178 -15.97 -19.35 -0.63
CA VAL A 178 -17.38 -19.00 -0.36
C VAL A 178 -17.62 -17.55 -0.75
N THR A 179 -16.73 -16.63 -0.36
CA THR A 179 -16.86 -15.22 -0.72
C THR A 179 -16.88 -15.01 -2.23
N TYR A 180 -15.92 -15.60 -2.94
CA TYR A 180 -15.79 -15.44 -4.39
C TYR A 180 -17.05 -15.92 -5.13
N THR A 181 -17.54 -17.09 -4.76
CA THR A 181 -18.71 -17.70 -5.38
C THR A 181 -19.95 -16.84 -5.14
N VAL A 182 -20.26 -16.54 -3.87
CA VAL A 182 -21.49 -15.83 -3.49
C VAL A 182 -21.48 -14.39 -3.96
N ALA A 183 -20.33 -13.71 -3.89
CA ALA A 183 -20.23 -12.31 -4.31
C ALA A 183 -20.47 -12.17 -5.82
N LYS A 184 -19.91 -13.07 -6.65
CA LYS A 184 -20.10 -13.04 -8.12
C LYS A 184 -21.52 -13.43 -8.53
N GLU A 185 -22.17 -14.35 -7.80
CA GLU A 185 -23.60 -14.67 -7.99
C GLU A 185 -24.49 -13.46 -7.72
N THR A 186 -24.12 -12.66 -6.70
CA THR A 186 -24.93 -11.56 -6.21
C THR A 186 -24.69 -10.25 -6.98
N ASN A 187 -23.43 -9.95 -7.30
CA ASN A 187 -23.00 -8.82 -8.10
C ASN A 187 -22.00 -9.31 -9.16
N PRO A 188 -22.40 -9.43 -10.44
CA PRO A 188 -21.49 -9.88 -11.51
C PRO A 188 -20.26 -8.99 -11.72
N ASN A 189 -20.29 -7.74 -11.25
CA ASN A 189 -19.16 -6.81 -11.32
C ASN A 189 -18.24 -6.90 -10.11
N ALA A 190 -18.56 -7.71 -9.10
CA ALA A 190 -17.74 -7.82 -7.89
C ALA A 190 -16.31 -8.25 -8.24
N VAL A 191 -15.32 -7.57 -7.67
CA VAL A 191 -13.89 -7.85 -7.75
C VAL A 191 -13.43 -8.27 -6.37
N ILE A 192 -12.92 -9.48 -6.25
CA ILE A 192 -12.59 -10.07 -4.96
C ILE A 192 -11.09 -9.99 -4.74
N HIS A 193 -10.68 -9.33 -3.67
CA HIS A 193 -9.29 -9.32 -3.26
C HIS A 193 -9.09 -10.43 -2.23
N MET A 194 -8.00 -11.18 -2.36
CA MET A 194 -7.54 -12.00 -1.23
C MET A 194 -7.22 -11.09 -0.02
N ALA A 195 -6.99 -11.70 1.15
CA ALA A 195 -6.61 -10.95 2.34
C ALA A 195 -5.47 -9.99 2.07
N ALA A 196 -5.55 -8.83 2.72
CA ALA A 196 -4.43 -7.92 2.78
C ALA A 196 -3.41 -8.42 3.81
N VAL A 197 -2.20 -8.75 3.39
CA VAL A 197 -1.17 -9.38 4.25
C VAL A 197 0.00 -8.43 4.54
N THR A 198 0.61 -8.56 5.72
CA THR A 198 1.66 -7.67 6.27
C THR A 198 3.10 -8.08 6.00
N HIS A 199 3.33 -9.32 5.56
CA HIS A 199 4.63 -9.99 5.44
C HIS A 199 5.34 -10.27 6.79
N TRP A 200 5.47 -9.29 7.68
CA TRP A 200 6.35 -9.34 8.86
C TRP A 200 5.93 -10.33 9.95
N HIS A 201 4.64 -10.59 10.07
CA HIS A 201 4.11 -11.50 11.07
C HIS A 201 4.43 -12.97 10.74
N ASN A 202 4.46 -13.31 9.46
CA ASN A 202 4.86 -14.62 8.97
C ASN A 202 5.24 -14.53 7.48
N GLU A 203 6.54 -14.41 7.20
CA GLU A 203 7.08 -14.27 5.84
C GLU A 203 6.79 -15.49 4.94
N HIS A 204 6.49 -16.65 5.54
CA HIS A 204 6.22 -17.90 4.82
C HIS A 204 4.74 -18.14 4.53
N TRP A 205 3.83 -17.46 5.24
CA TRP A 205 2.39 -17.71 5.15
C TRP A 205 1.86 -17.56 3.74
N PHE A 206 2.27 -16.51 3.02
CA PHE A 206 1.81 -16.27 1.65
C PHE A 206 2.22 -17.41 0.70
N GLY A 207 3.45 -17.93 0.84
CA GLY A 207 3.89 -19.09 0.07
C GLY A 207 3.06 -20.34 0.37
N GLN A 208 2.80 -20.61 1.65
CA GLN A 208 1.99 -21.74 2.12
C GLN A 208 0.53 -21.64 1.65
N PHE A 209 -0.06 -20.44 1.74
CA PHE A 209 -1.38 -20.13 1.19
C PHE A 209 -1.45 -20.45 -0.30
N LEU A 210 -0.47 -20.00 -1.09
CA LEU A 210 -0.45 -20.29 -2.51
C LEU A 210 -0.24 -21.78 -2.82
N ASP A 211 0.58 -22.48 -2.05
CA ASP A 211 0.79 -23.93 -2.20
C ASP A 211 -0.48 -24.72 -1.93
N ALA A 212 -1.20 -24.40 -0.85
CA ALA A 212 -2.50 -25.00 -0.54
C ALA A 212 -3.55 -24.65 -1.61
N LEU A 213 -3.52 -23.43 -2.13
CA LEU A 213 -4.45 -22.97 -3.15
C LEU A 213 -4.26 -23.69 -4.50
N VAL A 214 -3.01 -23.90 -4.94
CA VAL A 214 -2.75 -24.65 -6.19
C VAL A 214 -2.91 -26.16 -6.05
N ALA A 215 -2.87 -26.68 -4.83
CA ALA A 215 -3.16 -28.08 -4.55
C ALA A 215 -4.66 -28.43 -4.75
N ASP A 216 -5.54 -27.43 -4.69
CA ASP A 216 -6.96 -27.61 -5.01
C ASP A 216 -7.17 -27.72 -6.54
N PRO A 217 -7.62 -28.89 -7.05
CA PRO A 217 -7.80 -29.10 -8.48
C PRO A 217 -8.88 -28.19 -9.10
N ASN A 218 -9.77 -27.61 -8.29
CA ASN A 218 -10.82 -26.71 -8.78
C ASN A 218 -10.37 -25.25 -8.82
N ALA A 219 -9.28 -24.87 -8.15
CA ALA A 219 -8.90 -23.47 -7.98
C ALA A 219 -8.63 -22.79 -9.34
N ALA A 220 -7.83 -23.40 -10.21
CA ALA A 220 -7.50 -22.82 -11.52
C ALA A 220 -8.75 -22.55 -12.39
N ALA A 221 -9.72 -23.47 -12.40
CA ALA A 221 -10.98 -23.31 -13.14
C ALA A 221 -11.87 -22.19 -12.55
N ASN A 222 -11.67 -21.85 -11.28
CA ASN A 222 -12.40 -20.81 -10.56
C ASN A 222 -11.53 -19.57 -10.31
N ASN A 223 -10.56 -19.31 -11.19
CA ASN A 223 -9.71 -18.13 -11.14
C ASN A 223 -8.92 -17.98 -9.82
N TYR A 224 -8.65 -19.10 -9.13
CA TYR A 224 -8.05 -19.19 -7.80
C TYR A 224 -8.84 -18.49 -6.69
N TYR A 225 -10.14 -18.25 -6.90
CA TYR A 225 -11.05 -17.62 -5.93
C TYR A 225 -10.71 -16.17 -5.54
N PHE A 226 -9.84 -15.49 -6.29
CA PHE A 226 -9.61 -14.05 -6.13
C PHE A 226 -9.19 -13.39 -7.45
N ASP A 227 -9.44 -12.09 -7.55
CA ASP A 227 -9.11 -11.25 -8.70
C ASP A 227 -7.86 -10.38 -8.46
N VAL A 228 -7.59 -9.97 -7.20
CA VAL A 228 -6.50 -9.05 -6.86
C VAL A 228 -5.72 -9.54 -5.62
N ALA A 229 -4.38 -9.49 -5.69
CA ALA A 229 -3.51 -9.70 -4.54
C ALA A 229 -3.30 -8.37 -3.79
N THR A 230 -3.52 -8.36 -2.48
CA THR A 230 -3.48 -7.13 -1.67
C THR A 230 -2.45 -7.24 -0.56
N LEU A 231 -1.67 -6.17 -0.34
CA LEU A 231 -0.62 -6.11 0.67
C LEU A 231 -0.79 -4.88 1.57
N HIS A 232 -0.42 -5.02 2.83
CA HIS A 232 -0.30 -3.97 3.84
C HIS A 232 1.16 -3.85 4.27
N LEU A 233 1.93 -2.96 3.65
CA LEU A 233 3.38 -2.93 3.83
C LEU A 233 3.81 -1.66 4.56
N TYR A 234 4.20 -1.81 5.82
CA TYR A 234 4.76 -0.73 6.63
C TYR A 234 6.24 -0.97 6.88
N HIS A 235 7.10 -0.27 6.15
CA HIS A 235 8.55 -0.32 6.29
C HIS A 235 9.21 0.81 5.48
N GLU A 236 10.54 0.85 5.39
CA GLU A 236 11.25 1.73 4.43
C GLU A 236 10.77 1.50 2.99
N PRO A 237 10.71 2.55 2.14
CA PRO A 237 10.24 2.46 0.75
C PRO A 237 10.93 1.37 -0.09
N GLU A 238 12.22 1.13 0.12
CA GLU A 238 12.96 0.12 -0.65
C GLU A 238 12.64 -1.31 -0.20
N LYS A 239 12.34 -1.53 1.09
CA LYS A 239 11.98 -2.87 1.57
C LYS A 239 10.59 -3.27 1.12
N ILE A 240 9.64 -2.33 1.10
CA ILE A 240 8.30 -2.60 0.57
C ILE A 240 8.37 -3.01 -0.91
N TYR A 241 9.23 -2.36 -1.70
CA TYR A 241 9.50 -2.74 -3.09
C TYR A 241 10.00 -4.18 -3.20
N ASP A 242 11.03 -4.53 -2.40
CA ASP A 242 11.67 -5.84 -2.44
C ASP A 242 10.65 -6.96 -2.11
N ILE A 243 9.72 -6.69 -1.20
CA ILE A 243 8.62 -7.60 -0.83
C ILE A 243 7.58 -7.71 -1.94
N THR A 244 7.09 -6.60 -2.48
CA THR A 244 6.12 -6.61 -3.59
C THR A 244 6.68 -7.41 -4.76
N ALA A 245 7.95 -7.16 -5.14
CA ALA A 245 8.64 -7.90 -6.18
C ALA A 245 8.81 -9.40 -5.84
N HIS A 246 9.06 -9.74 -4.58
CA HIS A 246 9.13 -11.13 -4.12
C HIS A 246 7.77 -11.84 -4.24
N TYR A 247 6.69 -11.21 -3.80
CA TYR A 247 5.33 -11.79 -3.82
C TYR A 247 4.82 -11.94 -5.25
N TYR A 248 5.16 -10.99 -6.12
CA TYR A 248 4.94 -11.12 -7.56
C TYR A 248 5.57 -12.40 -8.13
N ARG A 249 6.84 -12.66 -7.80
CA ARG A 249 7.53 -13.90 -8.20
C ARG A 249 6.87 -15.15 -7.62
N LEU A 250 6.40 -15.11 -6.36
CA LEU A 250 5.74 -16.26 -5.72
C LEU A 250 4.45 -16.67 -6.45
N LEU A 251 3.64 -15.71 -6.91
CA LEU A 251 2.45 -15.98 -7.74
C LEU A 251 2.84 -16.51 -9.12
N HIS A 252 3.81 -15.87 -9.78
CA HIS A 252 4.22 -16.23 -11.14
C HIS A 252 4.83 -17.64 -11.21
N ASN A 253 5.62 -18.01 -10.22
CA ASN A 253 6.20 -19.36 -10.11
C ASN A 253 5.14 -20.47 -9.98
N ARG A 254 3.90 -20.10 -9.62
CA ARG A 254 2.74 -20.98 -9.52
C ARG A 254 1.74 -20.81 -10.66
N GLY A 255 2.11 -20.05 -11.70
CA GLY A 255 1.24 -19.80 -12.86
C GLY A 255 0.05 -18.88 -12.57
N ILE A 256 0.11 -18.09 -11.50
CA ILE A 256 -0.93 -17.14 -11.12
C ILE A 256 -0.48 -15.73 -11.52
N TYR A 257 -1.28 -15.06 -12.34
CA TYR A 257 -1.00 -13.73 -12.88
C TYR A 257 -2.12 -12.78 -12.48
N LYS A 258 -1.88 -11.99 -11.42
CA LYS A 258 -2.89 -11.14 -10.79
C LYS A 258 -2.32 -9.75 -10.54
N PRO A 259 -3.14 -8.69 -10.61
CA PRO A 259 -2.73 -7.36 -10.21
C PRO A 259 -2.44 -7.30 -8.70
N PHE A 260 -1.49 -6.45 -8.33
CA PHE A 260 -1.17 -6.15 -6.93
C PHE A 260 -1.68 -4.78 -6.54
N TRP A 261 -2.27 -4.70 -5.34
CA TRP A 261 -2.62 -3.46 -4.68
C TRP A 261 -1.90 -3.35 -3.36
N ILE A 262 -1.30 -2.19 -3.12
CA ILE A 262 -0.85 -1.79 -1.79
C ILE A 262 -2.03 -1.06 -1.15
N ALA A 263 -2.77 -1.76 -0.28
CA ALA A 263 -3.97 -1.19 0.34
C ALA A 263 -3.67 -0.41 1.63
N GLU A 264 -2.51 -0.65 2.22
CA GLU A 264 -1.96 0.13 3.32
C GLU A 264 -0.45 0.25 3.19
N THR A 265 0.03 1.47 3.40
CA THR A 265 1.44 1.77 3.66
C THR A 265 1.53 3.16 4.28
N ASN A 266 2.49 3.40 5.16
CA ASN A 266 2.90 4.72 5.63
C ASN A 266 4.25 4.65 6.36
N ALA A 267 4.82 5.80 6.66
CA ALA A 267 5.95 5.91 7.56
C ALA A 267 5.50 5.94 9.02
N TYR A 268 6.28 5.27 9.87
CA TYR A 268 6.13 5.27 11.31
C TYR A 268 6.59 6.60 11.93
N LEU A 269 5.64 7.50 12.23
CA LEU A 269 5.93 8.82 12.84
C LEU A 269 6.55 8.73 14.24
N SER A 270 6.53 7.56 14.88
CA SER A 270 7.31 7.28 16.09
C SER A 270 8.83 7.22 15.82
N ARG A 271 9.24 7.00 14.57
CA ARG A 271 10.63 6.78 14.14
C ARG A 271 11.15 7.84 13.18
N VAL A 272 10.25 8.54 12.49
CA VAL A 272 10.61 9.53 11.48
C VAL A 272 9.89 10.86 11.72
N SER A 273 10.46 11.95 11.18
CA SER A 273 9.82 13.26 11.17
C SER A 273 8.62 13.33 10.23
N GLU A 274 7.78 14.35 10.39
CA GLU A 274 6.67 14.61 9.45
C GLU A 274 7.15 14.93 8.02
N ASP A 275 8.36 15.48 7.88
CA ASP A 275 8.98 15.70 6.57
C ASP A 275 9.44 14.39 5.95
N GLU A 276 10.01 13.48 6.74
CA GLU A 276 10.34 12.13 6.30
C GLU A 276 9.09 11.32 5.94
N GLN A 277 7.96 11.50 6.64
CA GLN A 277 6.67 10.95 6.19
C GLN A 277 6.28 11.51 4.82
N ALA A 278 6.47 12.81 4.58
CA ALA A 278 6.20 13.42 3.27
C ALA A 278 7.10 12.84 2.17
N PHE A 279 8.39 12.61 2.46
CA PHE A 279 9.33 12.00 1.53
C PHE A 279 8.96 10.54 1.25
N PHE A 280 8.55 9.81 2.30
CA PHE A 280 8.07 8.44 2.19
C PHE A 280 6.96 8.31 1.16
N ILE A 281 5.93 9.17 1.20
CA ILE A 281 4.81 9.09 0.23
C ILE A 281 5.29 9.08 -1.21
N ILE A 282 6.20 9.99 -1.58
CA ILE A 282 6.71 10.10 -2.94
C ILE A 282 7.63 8.92 -3.29
N GLN A 283 8.54 8.55 -2.38
CA GLN A 283 9.50 7.46 -2.60
C GLN A 283 8.79 6.11 -2.72
N ALA A 284 7.90 5.79 -1.77
CA ALA A 284 7.11 4.56 -1.75
C ALA A 284 6.21 4.46 -2.98
N PHE A 285 5.48 5.53 -3.34
CA PHE A 285 4.57 5.46 -4.49
C PHE A 285 5.35 5.24 -5.80
N ALA A 286 6.49 5.91 -5.98
CA ALA A 286 7.31 5.71 -7.15
C ALA A 286 7.85 4.28 -7.22
N LEU A 287 8.37 3.75 -6.10
CA LEU A 287 8.90 2.40 -6.03
C LEU A 287 7.82 1.34 -6.27
N GLU A 288 6.66 1.45 -5.64
CA GLU A 288 5.59 0.47 -5.81
C GLU A 288 5.05 0.46 -7.26
N ILE A 289 5.01 1.61 -7.94
CA ILE A 289 4.74 1.64 -9.39
C ILE A 289 5.81 0.86 -10.17
N ALA A 290 7.08 1.00 -9.80
CA ALA A 290 8.17 0.24 -10.41
C ALA A 290 8.18 -1.25 -10.03
N ALA A 291 7.60 -1.62 -8.89
CA ALA A 291 7.41 -3.00 -8.47
C ALA A 291 6.23 -3.67 -9.21
N GLY A 292 5.37 -2.87 -9.86
CA GLY A 292 4.20 -3.33 -10.61
C GLY A 292 2.88 -3.24 -9.86
N ALA A 293 2.81 -2.49 -8.75
CA ALA A 293 1.54 -2.21 -8.08
C ALA A 293 0.62 -1.41 -9.02
N GLU A 294 -0.61 -1.88 -9.20
CA GLU A 294 -1.61 -1.19 -10.02
C GLU A 294 -2.29 -0.07 -9.24
N ARG A 295 -2.39 -0.22 -7.91
CA ARG A 295 -2.95 0.78 -7.01
C ARG A 295 -2.25 0.82 -5.67
N ILE A 296 -2.17 2.01 -5.11
CA ILE A 296 -1.43 2.29 -3.88
C ILE A 296 -2.26 3.22 -2.99
N ALA A 297 -2.45 2.86 -1.73
CA ALA A 297 -3.09 3.70 -0.73
C ALA A 297 -2.18 3.97 0.46
N VAL A 298 -2.30 5.19 0.98
CA VAL A 298 -1.72 5.57 2.26
C VAL A 298 -2.72 5.32 3.39
N TYR A 299 -2.26 4.72 4.47
CA TYR A 299 -2.96 4.68 5.74
C TYR A 299 -2.49 5.87 6.58
N LYS A 300 -3.30 6.89 6.89
CA LYS A 300 -4.74 7.05 6.65
C LYS A 300 -5.13 8.52 6.48
N MET A 301 -6.42 8.80 6.28
CA MET A 301 -6.93 10.15 6.07
C MET A 301 -6.67 11.09 7.25
N ILE A 302 -7.15 10.72 8.45
CA ILE A 302 -7.12 11.56 9.64
C ILE A 302 -6.80 10.73 10.88
N ASP A 303 -6.05 11.32 11.82
CA ASP A 303 -5.83 10.72 13.15
C ASP A 303 -7.14 10.69 13.95
N THR A 304 -7.41 9.55 14.58
CA THR A 304 -8.59 9.34 15.42
C THR A 304 -8.21 9.10 16.89
N ALA A 305 -9.19 9.29 17.79
CA ALA A 305 -8.97 9.00 19.22
C ALA A 305 -8.67 7.52 19.48
N THR A 306 -9.19 6.62 18.63
CA THR A 306 -8.91 5.19 18.68
C THR A 306 -7.49 4.87 18.26
N ASP A 307 -6.93 5.57 17.27
CA ASP A 307 -5.52 5.38 16.87
C ASP A 307 -4.62 5.71 18.08
N SER A 308 -4.83 6.86 18.72
CA SER A 308 -4.10 7.28 19.93
C SER A 308 -4.16 6.27 21.09
N ALA A 309 -5.22 5.46 21.17
CA ALA A 309 -5.44 4.49 22.25
C ALA A 309 -4.88 3.09 21.93
N ALA A 310 -4.80 2.70 20.66
CA ALA A 310 -4.36 1.36 20.23
C ALA A 310 -2.83 1.26 20.17
N ASP A 311 -2.19 2.27 19.58
CA ASP A 311 -0.75 2.45 19.52
C ASP A 311 -0.58 3.94 19.24
N PRO A 312 0.01 4.77 20.12
CA PRO A 312 -0.06 6.24 20.06
C PRO A 312 0.57 6.88 18.81
N GLU A 313 0.86 6.09 17.78
CA GLU A 313 1.37 6.48 16.48
C GLU A 313 0.29 7.09 15.59
N PRO A 314 0.36 8.40 15.31
CA PRO A 314 -0.50 8.99 14.31
C PRO A 314 -0.02 8.62 12.90
N PHE A 315 -0.95 8.27 12.01
CA PHE A 315 -0.68 7.99 10.60
C PHE A 315 -1.43 8.93 9.65
N GLY A 316 -2.31 9.78 10.18
CA GLY A 316 -3.17 10.66 9.41
C GLY A 316 -2.39 11.66 8.57
N LEU A 317 -2.78 11.84 7.31
CA LEU A 317 -2.40 13.00 6.51
C LEU A 317 -2.95 14.31 7.12
N VAL A 318 -4.04 14.18 7.88
CA VAL A 318 -4.66 15.22 8.70
C VAL A 318 -4.56 14.83 10.17
N ARG A 319 -4.20 15.77 11.02
CA ARG A 319 -4.15 15.57 12.47
C ARG A 319 -5.56 15.59 13.06
N MET A 320 -5.70 15.11 14.29
CA MET A 320 -6.99 15.06 14.99
C MET A 320 -7.62 16.46 15.19
N ASP A 321 -6.81 17.53 15.21
CA ASP A 321 -7.27 18.92 15.29
C ASP A 321 -7.68 19.52 13.92
N GLY A 322 -7.64 18.73 12.85
CA GLY A 322 -7.95 19.14 11.48
C GLY A 322 -6.80 19.82 10.73
N SER A 323 -5.64 20.04 11.38
CA SER A 323 -4.46 20.60 10.70
C SER A 323 -3.81 19.57 9.76
N ARG A 324 -3.33 20.02 8.61
CA ARG A 324 -2.68 19.14 7.61
C ARG A 324 -1.22 18.88 7.96
N ARG A 325 -0.74 17.65 7.77
CA ARG A 325 0.69 17.32 7.81
C ARG A 325 1.36 17.64 6.46
N PRO A 326 2.69 17.82 6.41
CA PRO A 326 3.43 17.96 5.14
C PRO A 326 3.16 16.81 4.15
N ALA A 327 2.94 15.60 4.66
CA ALA A 327 2.56 14.43 3.86
C ALA A 327 1.28 14.62 3.03
N PHE A 328 0.34 15.46 3.47
CA PHE A 328 -0.84 15.83 2.70
C PHE A 328 -0.46 16.48 1.36
N THR A 329 0.46 17.44 1.40
CA THR A 329 0.94 18.12 0.20
C THR A 329 1.81 17.20 -0.65
N ALA A 330 2.66 16.37 -0.04
CA ALA A 330 3.44 15.39 -0.79
C ALA A 330 2.56 14.36 -1.51
N TYR A 331 1.45 13.94 -0.92
CA TYR A 331 0.46 13.11 -1.61
C TYR A 331 -0.13 13.82 -2.83
N GLN A 332 -0.51 15.11 -2.71
CA GLN A 332 -0.98 15.89 -3.86
C GLN A 332 0.08 15.97 -4.97
N VAL A 333 1.35 16.18 -4.60
CA VAL A 333 2.46 16.22 -5.56
C VAL A 333 2.63 14.85 -6.23
N ALA A 334 2.70 13.77 -5.44
CA ALA A 334 2.83 12.41 -5.96
C ALA A 334 1.70 12.09 -6.94
N THR A 335 0.44 12.26 -6.54
CA THR A 335 -0.72 11.90 -7.37
C THR A 335 -0.83 12.75 -8.63
N ASN A 336 -0.51 14.06 -8.59
CA ASN A 336 -0.52 14.89 -9.79
C ASN A 336 0.57 14.51 -10.80
N TYR A 337 1.78 14.21 -10.31
CA TYR A 337 2.95 13.99 -11.15
C TYR A 337 3.28 12.51 -11.40
N LEU A 338 2.50 11.59 -10.83
CA LEU A 338 2.50 10.15 -11.13
C LEU A 338 1.17 9.67 -11.75
N SER A 339 0.16 10.54 -11.84
CA SER A 339 -1.11 10.24 -12.53
C SER A 339 -0.90 9.80 -13.98
N GLY A 340 -1.70 8.84 -14.43
CA GLY A 340 -1.58 8.17 -15.72
C GLY A 340 -0.39 7.22 -15.87
N PHE A 341 0.34 6.86 -14.80
CA PHE A 341 1.39 5.82 -14.88
C PHE A 341 0.94 4.53 -15.60
N ARG A 342 1.86 3.92 -16.34
CA ARG A 342 1.69 2.63 -17.03
C ARG A 342 2.64 1.56 -16.50
N GLY A 343 3.55 1.97 -15.63
CA GLY A 343 4.61 1.17 -15.01
C GLY A 343 5.80 2.05 -14.69
N GLY A 344 6.84 1.45 -14.16
CA GLY A 344 8.09 2.15 -13.85
C GLY A 344 9.29 1.21 -13.83
N SER A 345 10.47 1.80 -13.72
CA SER A 345 11.74 1.09 -13.54
C SER A 345 12.56 1.76 -12.44
N TRP A 346 13.20 0.95 -11.61
CA TRP A 346 14.08 1.44 -10.55
C TRP A 346 15.55 1.20 -10.90
N GLY A 347 16.28 2.29 -11.09
CA GLY A 347 17.74 2.32 -11.12
C GLY A 347 18.29 2.53 -9.71
N ARG A 348 18.48 1.43 -8.97
CA ARG A 348 19.12 1.43 -7.65
C ARG A 348 20.64 1.54 -7.81
N ARG A 349 21.25 2.57 -7.24
CA ARG A 349 22.72 2.73 -7.07
C ARG A 349 23.03 2.80 -5.58
N ASP A 350 24.28 2.62 -5.17
CA ASP A 350 24.67 2.61 -3.76
C ASP A 350 24.27 3.90 -3.03
N ASP A 351 24.41 5.04 -3.70
CA ASP A 351 24.26 6.38 -3.17
C ASP A 351 22.96 7.10 -3.56
N ILE A 352 22.37 6.72 -4.70
CA ILE A 352 21.22 7.41 -5.30
C ILE A 352 20.18 6.37 -5.76
N SER A 353 18.91 6.67 -5.50
CA SER A 353 17.79 5.97 -6.10
C SER A 353 17.20 6.82 -7.23
N VAL A 354 16.98 6.20 -8.39
CA VAL A 354 16.37 6.82 -9.57
C VAL A 354 15.20 5.96 -10.02
N VAL A 355 13.98 6.47 -9.93
CA VAL A 355 12.78 5.76 -10.40
C VAL A 355 12.20 6.50 -11.59
N THR A 356 12.12 5.84 -12.74
CA THR A 356 11.53 6.41 -13.96
C THR A 356 10.16 5.82 -14.20
N ILE A 357 9.15 6.68 -14.30
CA ILE A 357 7.74 6.32 -14.41
C ILE A 357 7.24 6.65 -15.82
N ASP A 358 6.71 5.66 -16.52
CA ASP A 358 6.06 5.85 -17.82
C ASP A 358 4.65 6.40 -17.62
N ARG A 359 4.37 7.60 -18.16
CA ARG A 359 3.05 8.23 -18.14
C ARG A 359 2.52 8.42 -19.58
N GLY A 360 2.94 7.55 -20.49
CA GLY A 360 2.55 7.56 -21.89
C GLY A 360 3.29 8.61 -22.70
N ARG A 361 2.75 9.84 -22.77
CA ARG A 361 3.39 10.95 -23.52
C ARG A 361 4.39 11.74 -22.68
N GLN A 362 4.35 11.55 -21.37
CA GLN A 362 5.23 12.18 -20.40
C GLN A 362 6.00 11.11 -19.64
N THR A 363 7.12 11.52 -19.05
CA THR A 363 7.93 10.72 -18.14
C THR A 363 8.11 11.51 -16.87
N THR A 364 7.99 10.84 -15.72
CA THR A 364 8.38 11.42 -14.43
C THR A 364 9.54 10.61 -13.88
N THR A 365 10.67 11.24 -13.59
CA THR A 365 11.81 10.60 -12.91
C THR A 365 11.90 11.13 -11.49
N VAL A 366 11.77 10.26 -10.49
CA VAL A 366 11.88 10.57 -9.06
C VAL A 366 13.27 10.18 -8.59
N VAL A 367 13.96 11.09 -7.90
CA VAL A 367 15.36 10.89 -7.47
C VAL A 367 15.58 11.35 -6.05
N TRP A 368 16.41 10.61 -5.30
CA TRP A 368 16.81 10.96 -3.94
C TRP A 368 18.15 10.31 -3.56
N ALA A 369 18.83 10.90 -2.57
CA ALA A 369 20.03 10.32 -1.98
C ALA A 369 19.65 9.21 -0.99
N ARG A 370 20.38 8.10 -1.03
CA ARG A 370 20.23 6.94 -0.12
C ARG A 370 21.15 7.03 1.10
N THR A 371 22.17 7.87 1.04
CA THR A 371 23.18 8.05 2.10
C THR A 371 22.99 9.41 2.79
N PRO A 372 23.60 9.65 3.97
CA PRO A 372 23.48 10.93 4.66
C PRO A 372 24.26 12.08 4.00
N GLU A 373 25.18 11.76 3.10
CA GLU A 373 25.90 12.76 2.32
C GLU A 373 25.02 13.31 1.19
N ALA A 374 25.15 14.60 0.90
CA ALA A 374 24.55 15.19 -0.29
C ALA A 374 25.13 14.55 -1.55
N GLN A 375 24.27 14.32 -2.54
CA GLN A 375 24.64 13.66 -3.80
C GLN A 375 24.30 14.57 -4.99
N THR A 376 24.95 14.34 -6.14
CA THR A 376 24.53 14.96 -7.40
C THR A 376 24.10 13.87 -8.38
N ALA A 377 22.80 13.80 -8.66
CA ALA A 377 22.27 12.88 -9.66
C ALA A 377 22.43 13.45 -11.07
N MET A 378 23.06 12.66 -11.94
CA MET A 378 23.15 12.94 -13.37
C MET A 378 22.10 12.12 -14.12
N ILE A 379 21.05 12.79 -14.62
CA ILE A 379 19.90 12.18 -15.28
C ILE A 379 19.96 12.46 -16.79
N PRO A 380 19.99 11.44 -17.64
CA PRO A 380 20.05 11.65 -19.08
C PRO A 380 18.73 12.22 -19.59
N ALA A 381 18.81 13.31 -20.34
CA ALA A 381 17.64 14.05 -20.80
C ALA A 381 16.98 13.39 -22.02
N ARG A 382 15.65 13.34 -22.03
CA ARG A 382 14.80 12.92 -23.16
C ARG A 382 14.31 14.12 -23.98
N THR A 383 14.43 15.32 -23.44
CA THR A 383 13.98 16.56 -24.06
C THR A 383 14.90 17.72 -23.70
N THR A 384 14.66 18.90 -24.28
CA THR A 384 15.50 20.09 -24.08
C THR A 384 15.16 20.88 -22.81
N ARG A 385 14.10 20.50 -22.09
CA ARG A 385 13.69 21.14 -20.82
C ARG A 385 12.79 20.21 -20.01
N ALA A 386 12.88 20.30 -18.69
CA ALA A 386 12.01 19.57 -17.78
C ALA A 386 11.44 20.50 -16.72
N LEU A 387 10.35 20.08 -16.08
CA LEU A 387 9.87 20.68 -14.84
C LEU A 387 10.49 19.90 -13.67
N LEU A 388 11.25 20.59 -12.81
CA LEU A 388 11.81 20.02 -11.59
C LEU A 388 10.97 20.47 -10.40
N LEU A 389 10.55 19.52 -9.57
CA LEU A 389 9.72 19.74 -8.39
C LEU A 389 10.35 19.16 -7.14
N ASN A 390 10.12 19.81 -6.00
CA ASN A 390 10.37 19.20 -4.69
C ASN A 390 9.09 18.54 -4.13
N ALA A 391 9.23 17.88 -2.97
CA ALA A 391 8.14 17.17 -2.29
C ALA A 391 6.92 18.04 -1.94
N TYR A 392 7.07 19.36 -1.89
CA TYR A 392 6.03 20.30 -1.49
C TYR A 392 5.44 21.10 -2.68
N GLY A 393 5.82 20.74 -3.91
CA GLY A 393 5.26 21.30 -5.13
C GLY A 393 5.93 22.59 -5.61
N ALA A 394 7.01 23.05 -4.98
CA ALA A 394 7.80 24.14 -5.53
C ALA A 394 8.46 23.66 -6.82
N ALA A 395 8.19 24.36 -7.93
CA ALA A 395 8.54 23.90 -9.26
C ALA A 395 9.34 24.96 -10.03
N ARG A 396 10.34 24.51 -10.80
CA ARG A 396 11.13 25.35 -11.71
C ARG A 396 11.47 24.62 -12.98
N ARG A 397 11.67 25.35 -14.08
CA ARG A 397 12.18 24.76 -15.32
C ARG A 397 13.68 24.56 -15.22
N VAL A 398 14.15 23.41 -15.70
CA VAL A 398 15.58 23.08 -15.81
C VAL A 398 15.90 22.69 -17.25
N TYR A 399 17.15 22.93 -17.64
CA TYR A 399 17.66 22.69 -18.99
C TYR A 399 18.87 21.76 -18.87
N PRO A 400 18.97 20.76 -19.75
CA PRO A 400 20.07 19.82 -19.67
C PRO A 400 21.36 20.45 -20.20
N GLU A 401 22.47 20.15 -19.54
CA GLU A 401 23.81 20.54 -19.96
C GLU A 401 24.48 19.32 -20.59
N ARG A 402 24.90 19.44 -21.86
CA ARG A 402 25.48 18.33 -22.63
C ARG A 402 24.61 17.07 -22.63
N GLY A 403 23.28 17.23 -22.63
CA GLY A 403 22.31 16.14 -22.64
C GLY A 403 21.95 15.57 -21.27
N TYR A 404 22.38 16.19 -20.17
CA TYR A 404 22.11 15.72 -18.80
C TYR A 404 21.51 16.79 -17.90
N TYR A 405 20.58 16.40 -17.04
CA TYR A 405 20.20 17.19 -15.87
C TYR A 405 21.09 16.80 -14.69
N TYR A 406 21.73 17.78 -14.07
CA TYR A 406 22.48 17.62 -12.82
C TYR A 406 21.62 18.13 -11.67
N LEU A 407 21.28 17.23 -10.74
CA LEU A 407 20.34 17.48 -9.66
C LEU A 407 21.04 17.30 -8.33
N ASP A 408 21.12 18.36 -7.54
CA ASP A 408 21.66 18.29 -6.17
C ASP A 408 20.61 17.72 -5.23
N LEU A 409 20.98 16.66 -4.53
CA LEU A 409 20.13 15.88 -3.64
C LEU A 409 20.62 16.07 -2.21
N ALA A 410 19.71 16.47 -1.33
CA ALA A 410 19.99 16.47 0.09
C ALA A 410 20.16 15.02 0.58
N GLY A 411 21.13 14.81 1.48
CA GLY A 411 21.34 13.51 2.11
C GLY A 411 20.16 13.06 2.96
N ALA A 412 20.05 11.75 3.17
CA ALA A 412 19.07 11.13 4.03
C ALA A 412 19.34 11.44 5.52
N ASN A 413 18.29 11.49 6.33
CA ASN A 413 18.48 11.52 7.78
C ASN A 413 18.77 10.09 8.28
N CYS A 414 20.03 9.86 8.63
CA CYS A 414 20.50 8.55 9.04
C CYS A 414 20.64 8.38 10.56
N ALA A 415 20.12 9.32 11.36
CA ALA A 415 20.19 9.24 12.81
C ALA A 415 19.54 7.95 13.36
N GLN A 416 18.55 7.41 12.66
CA GLN A 416 17.88 6.15 12.99
C GLN A 416 17.94 5.13 11.85
N GLY A 417 19.11 5.01 11.19
CA GLY A 417 19.37 3.93 10.22
C GLY A 417 18.89 4.20 8.79
N CYS A 418 18.80 5.47 8.39
CA CYS A 418 18.42 5.90 7.03
C CYS A 418 17.08 5.32 6.56
N GLN A 419 16.07 5.30 7.45
CA GLN A 419 14.78 4.66 7.16
C GLN A 419 14.11 5.27 5.91
N ILE A 420 14.21 6.58 5.75
CA ILE A 420 13.70 7.30 4.58
C ILE A 420 14.89 7.94 3.86
N GLY A 421 14.89 7.87 2.52
CA GLY A 421 15.88 8.55 1.72
C GLY A 421 15.80 10.07 1.85
N GLY A 422 16.80 10.78 1.34
CA GLY A 422 16.81 12.24 1.30
C GLY A 422 15.61 12.85 0.58
N ALA A 423 15.44 14.16 0.72
CA ALA A 423 14.31 14.88 0.14
C ALA A 423 14.19 14.60 -1.39
N PRO A 424 13.08 13.99 -1.86
CA PRO A 424 12.99 13.56 -3.24
C PRO A 424 12.74 14.75 -4.17
N LEU A 425 13.32 14.67 -5.36
CA LEU A 425 13.02 15.56 -6.49
C LEU A 425 12.30 14.78 -7.59
N MET A 426 11.36 15.44 -8.25
CA MET A 426 10.64 14.89 -9.41
C MET A 426 10.98 15.71 -10.65
N LEU A 427 11.51 15.05 -11.67
CA LEU A 427 11.84 15.62 -12.98
C LEU A 427 10.80 15.15 -14.00
N VAL A 428 9.99 16.07 -14.51
CA VAL A 428 8.89 15.79 -15.45
C VAL A 428 9.29 16.25 -16.85
N GLU A 429 9.28 15.31 -17.78
CA GLU A 429 9.63 15.52 -19.19
C GLU A 429 8.39 15.27 -20.07
N ASP A 430 8.14 16.16 -21.03
CA ASP A 430 7.13 15.97 -22.08
C ASP A 430 7.66 15.03 -23.19
N ALA A 431 8.09 13.84 -22.78
CA ALA A 431 8.63 12.81 -23.64
C ALA A 431 8.20 11.42 -23.15
N ARG A 432 8.07 10.47 -24.07
CA ARG A 432 7.83 9.06 -23.73
C ARG A 432 9.07 8.47 -23.08
N VAL A 433 8.90 7.42 -22.27
CA VAL A 433 10.04 6.72 -21.65
C VAL A 433 11.03 6.16 -22.69
N SER A 434 10.52 5.79 -23.88
CA SER A 434 11.27 5.25 -25.02
C SER A 434 11.96 6.30 -25.89
N ALA A 435 11.91 7.59 -25.53
CA ALA A 435 12.60 8.62 -26.27
C ALA A 435 14.13 8.47 -26.12
N ASP A 436 14.86 8.79 -27.18
CA ASP A 436 16.32 8.74 -27.15
C ASP A 436 16.88 9.64 -26.05
N THR A 437 17.85 9.11 -25.31
CA THR A 437 18.55 9.84 -24.26
C THR A 437 20.03 9.98 -24.59
N ALA A 438 20.71 10.94 -23.95
CA ALA A 438 22.16 11.02 -24.02
C ALA A 438 22.82 9.66 -23.67
N PRO A 439 23.86 9.24 -24.41
CA PRO A 439 24.53 7.97 -24.17
C PRO A 439 25.26 8.01 -22.84
N VAL A 440 25.07 6.99 -21.99
CA VAL A 440 25.72 6.87 -20.67
C VAL A 440 27.20 7.22 -20.80
N PRO A 441 27.74 8.16 -20.01
CA PRO A 441 29.13 8.52 -20.14
C PRO A 441 29.98 7.28 -19.88
N SER A 442 30.96 7.04 -20.73
CA SER A 442 31.92 5.96 -20.51
C SER A 442 32.52 6.12 -19.11
N SER A 443 32.39 5.09 -18.26
CA SER A 443 33.11 5.05 -16.99
C SER A 443 34.58 5.37 -17.26
N PRO A 444 35.24 6.21 -16.43
CA PRO A 444 36.66 6.45 -16.61
C PRO A 444 37.36 5.10 -16.60
N THR A 445 38.03 4.76 -17.71
CA THR A 445 38.93 3.62 -17.76
C THR A 445 39.89 3.78 -16.58
N PRO A 446 39.99 2.77 -15.69
CA PRO A 446 40.99 2.81 -14.62
C PRO A 446 42.33 3.18 -15.25
N PRO A 447 43.11 4.10 -14.65
CA PRO A 447 44.43 4.42 -15.19
C PRO A 447 45.19 3.10 -15.38
N PRO A 448 45.89 2.93 -16.51
CA PRO A 448 46.65 1.71 -16.74
C PRO A 448 47.57 1.51 -15.54
N VAL A 449 47.46 0.34 -14.90
CA VAL A 449 48.40 -0.05 -13.84
C VAL A 449 49.78 0.11 -14.46
N ALA A 450 50.57 1.04 -13.94
CA ALA A 450 51.92 1.26 -14.40
C ALA A 450 52.64 -0.09 -14.30
N SER A 451 53.00 -0.68 -15.44
CA SER A 451 53.83 -1.85 -15.48
C SER A 451 55.14 -1.48 -14.80
N ALA A 452 55.36 -2.02 -13.60
CA ALA A 452 56.61 -1.89 -12.88
C ALA A 452 57.72 -2.53 -13.72
N THR A 453 58.34 -1.70 -14.56
CA THR A 453 59.61 -2.02 -15.20
C THR A 453 60.68 -1.51 -14.24
N ALA A 454 60.83 -2.19 -13.12
CA ALA A 454 61.96 -2.03 -12.22
C ALA A 454 62.45 -3.43 -11.88
N THR A 455 63.56 -3.77 -12.51
CA THR A 455 64.37 -4.97 -12.29
C THR A 455 64.67 -5.09 -10.79
N PRO A 456 64.35 -6.22 -10.12
CA PRO A 456 64.70 -6.39 -8.72
C PRO A 456 66.20 -6.71 -8.62
N ASP A 457 66.91 -5.84 -7.89
CA ASP A 457 68.29 -6.08 -7.48
C ASP A 457 68.29 -7.21 -6.44
N ARG A 458 69.16 -8.19 -6.69
CA ARG A 458 69.20 -9.47 -5.97
C ARG A 458 70.03 -9.30 -4.71
N LEU A 459 69.38 -9.27 -3.54
CA LEU A 459 70.05 -9.50 -2.25
C LEU A 459 69.37 -10.66 -1.52
N SER A 460 70.23 -11.57 -1.06
CA SER A 460 69.98 -12.94 -0.61
C SER A 460 69.34 -13.04 0.79
N GLU A 461 68.55 -14.11 0.98
CA GLU A 461 67.76 -14.52 2.16
C GLU A 461 68.58 -14.87 3.42
N LYS A 462 69.48 -14.00 3.86
CA LYS A 462 70.26 -14.24 5.08
C LYS A 462 70.49 -12.95 5.86
N GLU A 463 69.40 -12.38 6.37
CA GLU A 463 69.36 -11.43 7.49
C GLU A 463 67.91 -11.00 7.63
N ILE A 464 67.18 -11.65 8.53
CA ILE A 464 66.11 -11.16 9.43
C ILE A 464 65.54 -12.43 10.10
N GLU A 465 66.39 -13.04 10.94
CA GLU A 465 65.98 -13.96 12.00
C GLU A 465 66.82 -13.57 13.21
N GLU A 466 66.42 -12.50 13.89
CA GLU A 466 66.64 -12.29 15.32
C GLU A 466 65.96 -10.99 15.71
N GLU A 467 65.10 -11.07 16.73
CA GLU A 467 64.90 -10.06 17.78
C GLU A 467 63.41 -9.89 18.17
N ILE A 468 63.02 -10.73 19.14
CA ILE A 468 62.07 -10.50 20.25
C ILE A 468 60.57 -10.76 20.01
N LEU A 469 60.11 -11.87 20.56
CA LEU A 469 58.76 -12.09 21.10
C LEU A 469 58.87 -12.46 22.60
N PRO A 470 57.95 -12.01 23.47
CA PRO A 470 57.46 -12.91 24.51
C PRO A 470 55.93 -13.02 24.57
N THR A 471 55.47 -14.24 24.32
CA THR A 471 54.47 -15.09 25.03
C THR A 471 53.30 -14.46 25.80
N ILE A 472 52.08 -14.77 25.36
CA ILE A 472 51.04 -15.36 26.23
C ILE A 472 50.17 -16.38 25.48
N THR A 473 50.04 -17.57 26.06
CA THR A 473 49.36 -18.79 25.60
C THR A 473 47.85 -18.75 25.88
N PRO A 474 47.02 -19.51 25.14
CA PRO A 474 46.11 -20.42 25.85
C PRO A 474 46.13 -21.86 25.32
N THR A 475 46.06 -22.76 26.30
CA THR A 475 46.19 -24.21 26.20
C THR A 475 44.93 -24.88 25.65
N LYS A 476 45.17 -25.84 24.77
CA LYS A 476 44.28 -26.83 24.16
C LYS A 476 43.68 -27.77 25.23
N VAL A 477 42.37 -28.03 25.13
CA VAL A 477 41.76 -29.28 25.62
C VAL A 477 41.13 -29.99 24.44
N GLU A 478 41.48 -31.26 24.30
CA GLU A 478 41.20 -32.15 23.18
C GLU A 478 39.92 -32.94 23.45
N VAL A 479 39.03 -33.07 22.45
CA VAL A 479 38.07 -34.17 22.39
C VAL A 479 38.03 -34.69 20.95
N LYS A 480 38.31 -35.98 20.83
CA LYS A 480 38.44 -36.78 19.61
C LYS A 480 37.08 -37.35 19.21
N VAL A 481 36.64 -37.17 17.97
CA VAL A 481 35.65 -38.06 17.32
C VAL A 481 36.04 -38.26 15.85
N GLU A 482 35.91 -39.51 15.45
CA GLU A 482 36.42 -40.22 14.27
C GLU A 482 35.48 -40.01 13.07
N VAL A 483 36.03 -39.82 11.86
CA VAL A 483 35.27 -39.71 10.59
C VAL A 483 35.81 -40.74 9.61
N GLU A 484 34.95 -41.67 9.17
CA GLU A 484 35.27 -42.69 8.18
C GLU A 484 35.26 -42.15 6.73
N SER A 485 36.11 -42.76 5.91
CA SER A 485 36.47 -42.38 4.53
C SER A 485 35.52 -42.92 3.45
N PRO A 486 35.46 -42.28 2.25
CA PRO A 486 34.71 -42.78 1.11
C PRO A 486 35.58 -43.59 0.13
N THR A 487 35.00 -44.68 -0.41
CA THR A 487 35.43 -45.40 -1.63
C THR A 487 34.12 -45.88 -2.31
N GLY A 488 33.92 -45.93 -3.63
CA GLY A 488 34.82 -45.87 -4.76
C GLY A 488 34.08 -45.61 -6.09
N THR A 489 34.89 -45.63 -7.14
CA THR A 489 34.72 -45.12 -8.50
C THR A 489 33.93 -46.06 -9.43
N SER A 490 33.16 -45.50 -10.38
CA SER A 490 33.06 -46.05 -11.75
C SER A 490 32.45 -45.05 -12.73
N THR A 491 33.26 -44.66 -13.71
CA THR A 491 32.94 -43.87 -14.91
C THR A 491 32.43 -44.80 -16.01
N LEU A 492 31.37 -44.45 -16.75
CA LEU A 492 31.24 -44.82 -18.18
C LEU A 492 30.54 -43.70 -18.99
N THR A 493 31.21 -43.34 -20.08
CA THR A 493 30.93 -42.33 -21.11
C THR A 493 29.87 -42.82 -22.12
N PRO A 494 29.21 -41.94 -22.90
CA PRO A 494 28.09 -42.28 -23.77
C PRO A 494 28.54 -42.56 -25.22
N THR A 495 27.91 -43.52 -25.93
CA THR A 495 27.85 -43.49 -27.41
C THR A 495 26.75 -44.38 -28.01
N SER A 496 26.16 -43.84 -29.08
CA SER A 496 25.58 -44.47 -30.29
C SER A 496 24.08 -44.77 -30.38
N THR A 497 23.52 -44.13 -31.41
CA THR A 497 22.25 -44.30 -32.13
C THR A 497 22.03 -45.74 -32.63
N PRO A 498 20.77 -46.11 -32.94
CA PRO A 498 20.42 -46.19 -34.37
C PRO A 498 19.05 -45.63 -34.74
N ALA A 499 18.99 -45.22 -36.01
CA ALA A 499 17.85 -44.71 -36.74
C ALA A 499 16.83 -45.80 -37.11
N ASN A 500 15.58 -45.39 -37.36
CA ASN A 500 14.78 -45.82 -38.51
C ASN A 500 13.65 -44.80 -38.79
N THR A 501 13.48 -44.53 -40.08
CA THR A 501 12.71 -43.45 -40.71
C THR A 501 11.30 -43.96 -41.18
N PRO A 502 10.46 -43.18 -41.91
CA PRO A 502 9.01 -43.07 -41.68
C PRO A 502 8.15 -43.72 -42.78
N THR A 503 6.83 -43.84 -42.58
CA THR A 503 5.74 -43.92 -43.61
C THR A 503 4.43 -44.32 -42.89
N THR A 504 3.19 -43.97 -43.26
CA THR A 504 2.52 -43.27 -44.37
C THR A 504 1.11 -42.91 -43.88
N ALA A 505 0.51 -41.85 -44.42
CA ALA A 505 -0.91 -41.50 -44.28
C ALA A 505 -1.87 -42.59 -44.82
N PRO A 506 -3.18 -42.49 -44.53
CA PRO A 506 -4.03 -41.93 -45.57
C PRO A 506 -5.01 -40.85 -45.10
N ALA A 507 -5.27 -39.95 -46.04
CA ALA A 507 -6.28 -38.91 -46.00
C ALA A 507 -7.70 -39.50 -46.05
N ASN A 508 -8.67 -38.74 -45.53
CA ASN A 508 -9.98 -38.59 -46.17
C ASN A 508 -10.62 -37.27 -45.73
N THR A 509 -10.72 -36.38 -46.70
CA THR A 509 -11.58 -35.19 -46.74
C THR A 509 -13.02 -35.64 -47.00
N PRO A 510 -14.03 -34.93 -46.46
CA PRO A 510 -15.03 -34.38 -47.37
C PRO A 510 -15.35 -32.91 -47.10
N THR A 511 -15.19 -32.12 -48.16
CA THR A 511 -15.68 -30.76 -48.32
C THR A 511 -17.08 -30.84 -48.94
N THR A 512 -18.09 -30.23 -48.32
CA THR A 512 -19.22 -29.61 -49.04
C THR A 512 -19.82 -28.50 -48.17
N ALA A 513 -19.80 -27.28 -48.69
CA ALA A 513 -20.54 -26.14 -48.20
C ALA A 513 -22.06 -26.41 -48.21
N PRO A 514 -22.81 -25.70 -47.34
CA PRO A 514 -23.80 -24.81 -47.89
C PRO A 514 -23.72 -23.40 -47.28
N THR A 515 -23.64 -22.44 -48.19
CA THR A 515 -24.02 -21.03 -48.04
C THR A 515 -25.42 -20.92 -47.43
N ASN A 516 -25.61 -20.05 -46.42
CA ASN A 516 -26.84 -19.27 -46.24
C ASN A 516 -26.58 -18.09 -45.30
N THR A 517 -26.57 -16.91 -45.89
CA THR A 517 -26.73 -15.60 -45.24
C THR A 517 -28.19 -15.41 -44.87
N PRO A 518 -28.50 -14.91 -43.66
CA PRO A 518 -29.70 -14.12 -43.45
C PRO A 518 -29.30 -12.69 -43.06
N THR A 519 -29.43 -11.79 -44.03
CA THR A 519 -29.61 -10.36 -43.82
C THR A 519 -31.08 -10.13 -43.48
N SER A 520 -31.38 -9.65 -42.28
CA SER A 520 -32.58 -8.85 -42.04
C SER A 520 -32.44 -8.06 -40.74
N THR A 521 -32.16 -6.77 -40.89
CA THR A 521 -32.48 -5.69 -39.95
C THR A 521 -33.99 -5.58 -39.77
N PRO A 522 -34.49 -5.50 -38.53
CA PRO A 522 -35.75 -4.82 -38.24
C PRO A 522 -35.44 -3.45 -37.62
N ILE A 523 -35.65 -2.41 -38.43
CA ILE A 523 -35.99 -1.07 -37.93
C ILE A 523 -37.39 -1.17 -37.34
N ASN A 524 -37.57 -0.79 -36.08
CA ASN A 524 -38.83 -0.23 -35.59
C ASN A 524 -38.55 0.65 -34.37
N THR A 525 -38.66 1.95 -34.59
CA THR A 525 -38.80 3.00 -33.59
C THR A 525 -40.27 3.06 -33.15
N PRO A 526 -40.58 2.96 -31.85
CA PRO A 526 -41.82 3.50 -31.32
C PRO A 526 -41.51 4.80 -30.56
N THR A 527 -41.84 5.91 -31.20
CA THR A 527 -42.07 7.20 -30.57
C THR A 527 -43.39 7.12 -29.81
N SER A 528 -43.37 7.27 -28.48
CA SER A 528 -44.52 7.77 -27.73
C SER A 528 -44.08 8.33 -26.38
N THR A 529 -44.02 9.65 -26.32
CA THR A 529 -44.04 10.46 -25.10
C THR A 529 -45.39 10.30 -24.41
N PRO A 530 -45.44 10.02 -23.10
CA PRO A 530 -46.57 10.41 -22.27
C PRO A 530 -46.11 11.52 -21.32
N THR A 531 -46.52 12.75 -21.63
CA THR A 531 -46.70 13.81 -20.66
C THR A 531 -47.81 13.39 -19.71
N ASN A 532 -47.55 13.32 -18.40
CA ASN A 532 -48.55 13.56 -17.37
C ASN A 532 -47.87 13.88 -16.03
N THR A 533 -48.00 15.15 -15.65
CA THR A 533 -47.76 15.70 -14.32
C THR A 533 -48.93 15.34 -13.42
N PRO A 534 -48.70 14.76 -12.22
CA PRO A 534 -49.62 14.89 -11.11
C PRO A 534 -49.02 15.83 -10.08
N THR A 535 -49.60 17.04 -10.02
CA THR A 535 -49.56 17.94 -8.87
C THR A 535 -50.27 17.25 -7.71
N ASN A 536 -49.62 17.12 -6.55
CA ASN A 536 -50.29 17.13 -5.25
C ASN A 536 -49.30 17.51 -4.15
N ILE A 537 -49.54 18.67 -3.57
CA ILE A 537 -48.90 19.21 -2.37
C ILE A 537 -49.72 18.72 -1.17
N PRO A 538 -49.13 18.01 -0.20
CA PRO A 538 -49.68 17.95 1.14
C PRO A 538 -49.00 19.00 2.03
N THR A 539 -49.78 20.02 2.39
CA THR A 539 -49.50 20.95 3.48
C THR A 539 -49.76 20.23 4.80
N SER A 540 -48.77 20.12 5.68
CA SER A 540 -49.02 19.85 7.11
C SER A 540 -48.11 20.71 7.98
N THR A 541 -48.77 21.65 8.66
CA THR A 541 -48.29 22.57 9.69
C THR A 541 -47.63 21.83 10.88
N PRO A 542 -46.55 22.35 11.47
CA PRO A 542 -45.93 21.75 12.66
C PRO A 542 -46.77 21.98 13.93
N VAL A 543 -46.99 20.92 14.70
CA VAL A 543 -47.51 20.96 16.08
C VAL A 543 -46.34 20.75 17.04
N PRO A 544 -46.10 21.63 18.04
CA PRO A 544 -45.05 21.43 19.04
C PRO A 544 -45.60 20.81 20.33
N LEU A 545 -44.83 19.90 20.95
CA LEU A 545 -44.64 19.67 22.42
C LEU A 545 -44.02 18.28 22.67
N PRO A 546 -43.47 17.95 23.86
CA PRO A 546 -43.08 18.79 25.00
C PRO A 546 -41.61 18.58 25.46
N THR A 547 -41.11 19.53 26.24
CA THR A 547 -39.95 19.41 27.11
C THR A 547 -40.21 18.47 28.28
N SER A 548 -39.29 17.53 28.54
CA SER A 548 -39.14 16.89 29.85
C SER A 548 -37.66 16.53 30.08
N ASP A 549 -37.12 17.11 31.15
CA ASP A 549 -35.83 16.82 31.78
C ASP A 549 -35.73 15.38 32.33
N VAL A 550 -34.50 15.03 32.77
CA VAL A 550 -34.08 14.04 33.81
C VAL A 550 -33.27 12.83 33.28
N PRO A 551 -32.16 12.38 33.93
CA PRO A 551 -30.85 13.01 34.08
C PRO A 551 -29.69 12.05 33.63
N ALA A 552 -28.44 12.46 33.84
CA ALA A 552 -27.23 11.71 33.49
C ALA A 552 -27.08 10.36 34.24
N SER A 553 -26.78 9.28 33.49
CA SER A 553 -26.06 8.13 34.02
C SER A 553 -25.11 7.50 32.97
N ARG A 554 -23.86 7.39 33.42
CA ARG A 554 -22.59 6.92 32.82
C ARG A 554 -22.67 5.63 31.98
N PRO A 555 -21.86 5.49 30.90
CA PRO A 555 -21.44 4.20 30.38
C PRO A 555 -19.97 3.92 30.75
N TRP A 556 -19.72 2.80 31.43
CA TRP A 556 -18.43 2.10 31.44
C TRP A 556 -18.73 0.62 31.38
N LEU A 557 -18.13 -0.08 30.40
CA LEU A 557 -17.49 -1.39 30.57
C LEU A 557 -16.77 -1.76 29.26
N ILE A 558 -15.56 -1.23 29.15
CA ILE A 558 -14.41 -1.86 28.49
C ILE A 558 -13.82 -2.82 29.52
N VAL A 559 -13.67 -4.11 29.21
CA VAL A 559 -12.70 -4.99 29.90
C VAL A 559 -12.08 -5.96 28.89
N GLY A 560 -10.79 -5.73 28.63
CA GLY A 560 -9.84 -6.72 28.15
C GLY A 560 -8.46 -6.24 28.58
N ILE A 561 -7.82 -6.97 29.51
CA ILE A 561 -6.46 -6.82 30.09
C ILE A 561 -6.44 -6.29 31.54
N LEU A 562 -6.32 -7.22 32.50
CA LEU A 562 -5.23 -7.28 33.49
C LEU A 562 -5.41 -8.54 34.38
N ALA A 563 -4.59 -9.56 34.16
CA ALA A 563 -4.31 -10.60 35.15
C ALA A 563 -2.80 -10.62 35.41
N ALA A 564 -2.47 -10.52 36.69
CA ALA A 564 -1.16 -10.19 37.22
C ALA A 564 -0.16 -11.34 37.11
N ALA A 565 1.07 -11.00 36.72
CA ALA A 565 2.26 -11.72 37.13
C ALA A 565 2.65 -11.22 38.53
N MET A 566 2.44 -12.05 39.56
CA MET A 566 3.19 -11.96 40.81
C MET A 566 3.75 -13.35 41.14
N GLY A 567 5.04 -13.50 40.88
CA GLY A 567 5.85 -14.63 41.32
C GLY A 567 7.16 -14.12 41.90
N GLY A 568 7.27 -14.19 43.23
CA GLY A 568 8.51 -14.46 43.94
C GLY A 568 9.49 -13.31 44.21
N SER A 569 9.58 -12.89 45.47
CA SER A 569 10.70 -13.31 46.33
C SER A 569 10.57 -12.73 47.74
N ALA A 570 10.68 -13.64 48.71
CA ALA A 570 10.81 -13.34 50.13
C ALA A 570 12.21 -12.75 50.42
N LEU A 571 12.31 -11.79 51.35
CA LEU A 571 13.32 -11.83 52.42
C LEU A 571 13.03 -10.77 53.52
N VAL A 572 12.66 -11.30 54.68
CA VAL A 572 13.01 -10.89 56.06
C VAL A 572 13.59 -9.48 56.27
N THR A 573 12.91 -8.64 57.07
CA THR A 573 13.44 -8.18 58.37
C THR A 573 12.39 -7.49 59.26
N ASN A 574 12.44 -7.86 60.52
CA ASN A 574 11.71 -7.40 61.69
C ASN A 574 11.95 -5.90 62.01
N ARG A 575 10.90 -5.16 62.43
CA ARG A 575 10.94 -4.36 63.69
C ARG A 575 9.58 -3.74 64.08
N LYS A 576 9.01 -4.34 65.13
CA LYS A 576 8.28 -3.77 66.28
C LYS A 576 7.41 -2.51 66.09
N LYS A 577 6.09 -2.75 66.20
CA LYS A 577 5.06 -1.82 66.69
C LYS A 577 5.32 -1.38 68.14
N SER A 578 5.05 -0.11 68.42
CA SER A 578 4.74 0.42 69.76
C SER A 578 3.23 0.67 69.87
N SER A 579 2.72 0.42 71.06
CA SER A 579 1.34 0.38 71.53
C SER A 579 0.66 1.74 71.68
N ARG A 580 -0.68 1.79 71.50
CA ARG A 580 -1.59 2.24 72.57
C ARG A 580 -3.06 1.88 72.31
N THR A 581 -3.57 1.08 73.24
CA THR A 581 -4.93 0.96 73.81
C THR A 581 -5.62 2.33 74.01
N THR A 582 -6.94 2.51 74.00
CA THR A 582 -7.97 1.92 74.89
C THR A 582 -9.40 2.40 74.50
N ARG A 583 -10.40 1.54 74.82
CA ARG A 583 -11.78 1.81 75.32
C ARG A 583 -12.81 2.45 74.39
N ASP A 584 -14.09 2.03 74.37
CA ASP A 584 -14.87 1.02 75.11
C ASP A 584 -15.91 0.41 74.16
#